data_AF-A0A9D1G405-F1
#
_entry.id   AF-A0A9D1G405-F1
#
_cell.length_a   1.000
_cell.length_b   1.000
_cell.length_c   1.000
_cell.angle_alpha   90.00
_cell.angle_beta   90.00
_cell.angle_gamma   90.00
#
_symmetry.space_group_name_H-M   'P 1'
#
loop_
_entity.id
_entity.type
_entity.pdbx_description
1 polymer ?
#
loop_
_entity_poly.entity_id
_entity_poly.type
_entity_poly.pdbx_seq_one_letter_code
_entity_poly.pdbx_strand_id
1 'polypeptide(L)'
;MLRFELEKAIAISAAAKSIEDEGFIIDPIPDQTYTGAEITPEIVVKDGDKVLVEGEDYEVSYEDNTETGTATVIITGTGNYTGERTINFTIAPKDIAAASVTVEPIGELVYTGSALEPAVTVRDGEKALVKDVDYAVTYENNTAAGTATVTITGTGNYTGETEATFEIAQKTSRRTRTSPSSPSPTRPIPARRLSRRSWSRTAARC
;
A
#
# COMPACT_ATOMS: atom_id res chain seq x y z
N MET A 1 -88.74 7.13 16.19
CA MET A 1 -87.92 6.00 15.69
C MET A 1 -86.70 6.63 15.03
N LEU A 2 -85.57 6.67 15.74
CA LEU A 2 -84.37 7.41 15.34
C LEU A 2 -83.83 6.88 14.01
N ARG A 3 -83.67 7.75 13.02
CA ARG A 3 -82.81 7.47 11.86
C ARG A 3 -81.37 7.62 12.33
N PHE A 4 -80.71 6.49 12.52
CA PHE A 4 -79.26 6.39 12.64
C PHE A 4 -78.66 6.84 11.31
N GLU A 5 -78.16 8.07 11.24
CA GLU A 5 -77.22 8.48 10.20
C GLU A 5 -75.95 7.67 10.40
N LEU A 6 -75.82 6.63 9.58
CA LEU A 6 -74.58 5.90 9.39
C LEU A 6 -73.63 6.89 8.70
N GLU A 7 -72.93 7.71 9.48
CA GLU A 7 -71.75 8.42 9.00
C GLU A 7 -70.76 7.35 8.53
N LYS A 8 -70.84 7.02 7.24
CA LYS A 8 -69.78 6.31 6.55
C LYS A 8 -68.57 7.22 6.60
N ALA A 9 -67.73 7.04 7.61
CA ALA A 9 -66.33 7.39 7.53
C ALA A 9 -65.75 6.55 6.38
N ILE A 10 -65.83 7.08 5.16
CA ILE A 10 -64.99 6.64 4.05
C ILE A 10 -63.60 7.14 4.44
N ALA A 11 -62.86 6.34 5.18
CA ALA A 11 -61.42 6.47 5.22
C ALA A 11 -60.94 6.22 3.78
N ILE A 12 -60.78 7.29 3.01
CA ILE A 12 -59.95 7.26 1.82
C ILE A 12 -58.53 7.10 2.38
N SER A 13 -58.09 5.87 2.62
CA SER A 13 -56.66 5.62 2.74
C SER A 13 -56.10 5.95 1.37
N ALA A 14 -55.39 7.07 1.24
CA ALA A 14 -54.57 7.29 0.05
C ALA A 14 -53.66 6.07 -0.06
N ALA A 15 -53.79 5.32 -1.15
CA ALA A 15 -52.87 4.22 -1.42
C ALA A 15 -51.48 4.84 -1.56
N ALA A 16 -50.51 4.28 -0.83
CA ALA A 16 -49.13 4.71 -0.97
C ALA A 16 -48.67 4.50 -2.41
N LYS A 17 -47.87 5.44 -2.91
CA LYS A 17 -47.44 5.47 -4.32
C LYS A 17 -46.21 4.59 -4.50
N SER A 18 -46.20 3.71 -5.50
CA SER A 18 -45.03 2.85 -5.72
C SER A 18 -43.90 3.64 -6.36
N ILE A 19 -42.70 3.61 -5.77
CA ILE A 19 -41.49 4.22 -6.33
C ILE A 19 -41.08 3.58 -7.66
N GLU A 20 -41.64 2.41 -8.00
CA GLU A 20 -41.44 1.74 -9.28
C GLU A 20 -42.18 2.43 -10.44
N ASP A 21 -43.18 3.27 -10.15
CA ASP A 21 -43.99 3.93 -11.18
C ASP A 21 -43.15 4.90 -12.04
N GLU A 22 -43.56 5.09 -13.30
CA GLU A 22 -42.92 5.97 -14.30
C GLU A 22 -42.83 7.46 -13.90
N GLY A 23 -43.53 7.87 -12.83
CA GLY A 23 -43.51 9.25 -12.32
C GLY A 23 -42.29 9.57 -11.44
N PHE A 24 -41.51 8.56 -11.04
CA PHE A 24 -40.34 8.73 -10.19
C PHE A 24 -39.07 8.87 -11.02
N ILE A 25 -38.36 9.97 -10.83
CA ILE A 25 -37.08 10.26 -11.45
C ILE A 25 -36.00 10.06 -10.41
N ILE A 26 -34.98 9.28 -10.75
CA ILE A 26 -33.79 9.11 -9.93
C ILE A 26 -32.60 9.44 -10.82
N ASP A 27 -31.82 10.42 -10.38
CA ASP A 27 -30.66 10.87 -11.15
C ASP A 27 -29.58 9.77 -11.17
N PRO A 28 -28.92 9.53 -12.31
CA PRO A 28 -27.89 8.50 -12.40
C PRO A 28 -26.70 8.84 -11.50
N ILE A 29 -26.19 7.83 -10.82
CA ILE A 29 -25.04 7.97 -9.92
C ILE A 29 -23.75 7.96 -10.76
N PRO A 30 -22.87 8.97 -10.62
CA PRO A 30 -21.59 8.98 -11.34
C PRO A 30 -20.66 7.88 -10.82
N ASP A 31 -19.74 7.44 -11.68
CA ASP A 31 -18.71 6.47 -11.29
C ASP A 31 -17.88 6.98 -10.11
N GLN A 32 -17.62 6.07 -9.17
CA GLN A 32 -16.84 6.32 -7.96
C GLN A 32 -15.45 5.72 -8.11
N THR A 33 -14.49 6.19 -7.31
CA THR A 33 -13.15 5.59 -7.23
C THR A 33 -12.98 4.91 -5.89
N TYR A 34 -12.34 3.74 -5.86
CA TYR A 34 -12.05 3.01 -4.63
C TYR A 34 -11.33 3.89 -3.60
N THR A 35 -11.87 3.94 -2.39
CA THR A 35 -11.36 4.77 -1.27
C THR A 35 -10.77 3.94 -0.13
N GLY A 36 -10.94 2.61 -0.15
CA GLY A 36 -10.59 1.73 0.96
C GLY A 36 -11.64 1.65 2.07
N ALA A 37 -12.81 2.29 1.89
CA ALA A 37 -13.94 2.27 2.81
C ALA A 37 -15.27 2.17 2.03
N GLU A 38 -16.38 2.06 2.75
CA GLU A 38 -17.73 2.10 2.17
C GLU A 38 -17.95 3.41 1.40
N ILE A 39 -18.50 3.29 0.19
CA ILE A 39 -18.81 4.40 -0.70
C ILE A 39 -20.34 4.56 -0.73
N THR A 40 -20.82 5.69 -0.20
CA THR A 40 -22.25 6.03 -0.10
C THR A 40 -22.52 7.32 -0.88
N PRO A 41 -22.70 7.24 -2.22
CA PRO A 41 -22.99 8.42 -3.02
C PRO A 41 -24.36 8.99 -2.67
N GLU A 42 -24.45 10.32 -2.63
CA GLU A 42 -25.73 11.02 -2.41
C GLU A 42 -26.68 10.74 -3.59
N ILE A 43 -27.93 10.42 -3.26
CA ILE A 43 -28.99 10.16 -4.24
C ILE A 43 -30.09 11.20 -4.15
N VAL A 44 -30.70 11.50 -5.30
CA VAL A 44 -31.83 12.42 -5.38
C VAL A 44 -33.00 11.72 -6.05
N VAL A 45 -34.07 11.50 -5.27
CA VAL A 45 -35.31 10.89 -5.73
C VAL A 45 -36.39 11.97 -5.86
N LYS A 46 -37.07 12.02 -7.01
CA LYS A 46 -38.13 12.99 -7.31
C LYS A 46 -39.41 12.29 -7.72
N ASP A 47 -40.54 12.78 -7.24
CA ASP A 47 -41.88 12.45 -7.75
C ASP A 47 -42.43 13.67 -8.52
N GLY A 48 -42.32 13.64 -9.85
CA GLY A 48 -42.54 14.83 -10.68
C GLY A 48 -41.60 15.97 -10.27
N ASP A 49 -42.15 17.09 -9.82
CA ASP A 49 -41.38 18.25 -9.35
C ASP A 49 -41.04 18.19 -7.85
N LYS A 50 -41.61 17.24 -7.09
CA LYS A 50 -41.36 17.11 -5.65
C LYS A 50 -40.08 16.31 -5.41
N VAL A 51 -39.09 16.91 -4.73
CA VAL A 51 -37.95 16.17 -4.17
C VAL A 51 -38.40 15.44 -2.91
N LEU A 52 -38.11 14.14 -2.84
CA LEU A 52 -38.45 13.30 -1.69
C LEU A 52 -37.35 13.39 -0.62
N VAL A 53 -37.72 13.15 0.64
CA VAL A 53 -36.82 13.21 1.79
C VAL A 53 -36.44 11.81 2.26
N GLU A 54 -35.14 11.51 2.31
CA GLU A 54 -34.62 10.26 2.88
C GLU A 54 -34.97 10.15 4.38
N GLY A 55 -35.41 8.98 4.81
CA GLY A 55 -35.88 8.67 6.17
C GLY A 55 -37.35 9.02 6.43
N GLU A 56 -37.99 9.82 5.56
CA GLU A 56 -39.43 10.11 5.65
C GLU A 56 -40.20 9.44 4.50
N ASP A 57 -39.81 9.76 3.26
CA ASP A 57 -40.47 9.32 2.04
C ASP A 57 -39.83 8.04 1.46
N TYR A 58 -38.55 7.78 1.72
CA TYR A 58 -37.85 6.56 1.34
C TYR A 58 -36.65 6.27 2.25
N GLU A 59 -36.21 5.02 2.29
CA GLU A 59 -34.94 4.59 2.89
C GLU A 59 -33.96 4.15 1.81
N VAL A 60 -32.66 4.29 2.09
CA VAL A 60 -31.58 3.89 1.18
C VAL A 60 -30.71 2.85 1.85
N SER A 61 -30.36 1.80 1.10
CA SER A 61 -29.34 0.84 1.48
C SER A 61 -28.39 0.59 0.31
N TYR A 62 -27.19 0.11 0.64
CA TYR A 62 -26.12 -0.13 -0.32
C TYR A 62 -25.62 -1.56 -0.18
N GLU A 63 -25.33 -2.19 -1.32
CA GLU A 63 -24.70 -3.50 -1.40
C GLU A 63 -23.46 -3.42 -2.29
N ASP A 64 -22.46 -4.26 -1.99
CA ASP A 64 -21.20 -4.36 -2.73
C ASP A 64 -20.46 -3.01 -2.92
N ASN A 65 -20.61 -2.08 -1.96
CA ASN A 65 -20.17 -0.70 -2.07
C ASN A 65 -18.80 -0.42 -1.40
N THR A 66 -17.98 -1.45 -1.19
CA THR A 66 -16.66 -1.34 -0.55
C THR A 66 -15.51 -1.61 -1.52
N GLU A 67 -15.68 -2.60 -2.39
CA GLU A 67 -14.66 -3.07 -3.32
C GLU A 67 -14.93 -2.55 -4.74
N THR A 68 -13.94 -2.66 -5.61
CA THR A 68 -14.14 -2.31 -7.03
C THR A 68 -15.12 -3.24 -7.74
N GLY A 69 -15.88 -2.68 -8.68
CA GLY A 69 -16.88 -3.43 -9.44
C GLY A 69 -18.20 -2.68 -9.55
N THR A 70 -19.28 -3.45 -9.65
CA THR A 70 -20.65 -2.92 -9.68
C THR A 70 -21.22 -2.98 -8.28
N ALA A 71 -21.53 -1.80 -7.73
CA ALA A 71 -22.22 -1.65 -6.46
C ALA A 71 -23.70 -1.32 -6.70
N THR A 72 -24.52 -1.62 -5.71
CA THR A 72 -25.98 -1.55 -5.83
C THR A 72 -26.54 -0.61 -4.77
N VAL A 73 -27.42 0.29 -5.18
CA VAL A 73 -28.24 1.14 -4.29
C VAL A 73 -29.66 0.64 -4.34
N ILE A 74 -30.24 0.37 -3.18
CA ILE A 74 -31.60 -0.09 -3.02
C ILE A 74 -32.39 1.01 -2.32
N ILE A 75 -33.43 1.48 -2.99
CA ILE A 75 -34.27 2.59 -2.54
C ILE A 75 -35.64 2.02 -2.24
N THR A 76 -36.03 2.04 -0.97
CA THR A 76 -37.29 1.46 -0.49
C THR A 76 -38.24 2.59 -0.11
N GLY A 77 -39.41 2.66 -0.74
CA GLY A 77 -40.41 3.68 -0.40
C GLY A 77 -40.97 3.48 1.00
N THR A 78 -41.13 4.58 1.75
CA THR A 78 -41.69 4.58 3.11
C THR A 78 -42.82 5.60 3.26
N GLY A 79 -43.63 5.45 4.31
CA GLY A 79 -44.71 6.40 4.62
C GLY A 79 -45.80 6.45 3.53
N ASN A 80 -45.80 7.52 2.73
CA ASN A 80 -46.73 7.69 1.62
C ASN A 80 -46.26 7.00 0.33
N TYR A 81 -45.07 6.39 0.35
CA TYR A 81 -44.47 5.68 -0.76
C TYR A 81 -44.25 4.21 -0.39
N THR A 82 -44.22 3.34 -1.40
CA THR A 82 -43.99 1.89 -1.27
C THR A 82 -43.13 1.40 -2.43
N GLY A 83 -42.81 0.11 -2.45
CA GLY A 83 -42.03 -0.51 -3.51
C GLY A 83 -40.54 -0.31 -3.32
N GLU A 84 -39.77 -0.90 -4.21
CA GLU A 84 -38.32 -0.91 -4.17
C GLU A 84 -37.78 -0.62 -5.56
N ARG A 85 -36.75 0.23 -5.65
CA ARG A 85 -36.04 0.47 -6.90
C ARG A 85 -34.54 0.35 -6.68
N THR A 86 -33.91 -0.37 -7.58
CA THR A 86 -32.48 -0.67 -7.53
C THR A 86 -31.73 0.09 -8.61
N ILE A 87 -30.60 0.70 -8.24
CA ILE A 87 -29.72 1.44 -9.15
C ILE A 87 -28.31 0.93 -8.97
N ASN A 88 -27.63 0.66 -10.07
CA ASN A 88 -26.25 0.21 -10.04
C ASN A 88 -25.31 1.39 -10.33
N PHE A 89 -24.16 1.40 -9.67
CA PHE A 89 -23.07 2.32 -9.96
C PHE A 89 -21.73 1.58 -9.98
N THR A 90 -20.73 2.14 -10.65
CA THR A 90 -19.42 1.52 -10.77
C THR A 90 -18.43 2.14 -9.79
N ILE A 91 -17.69 1.28 -9.08
CA ILE A 91 -16.52 1.64 -8.28
C ILE A 91 -15.28 1.24 -9.08
N ALA A 92 -14.60 2.23 -9.64
CA ALA A 92 -13.38 2.06 -10.42
C ALA A 92 -12.16 1.80 -9.50
N PRO A 93 -11.21 0.96 -9.94
CA PRO A 93 -9.94 0.78 -9.24
C PRO A 93 -9.15 2.07 -9.07
N LYS A 94 -8.43 2.14 -7.95
CA LYS A 94 -7.56 3.27 -7.65
C LYS A 94 -6.20 3.07 -8.30
N ASP A 95 -5.68 4.11 -8.93
CA ASP A 95 -4.33 4.07 -9.49
C ASP A 95 -3.29 3.94 -8.36
N ILE A 96 -2.39 2.97 -8.47
CA ILE A 96 -1.29 2.75 -7.53
C ILE A 96 -0.23 3.86 -7.58
N ALA A 97 -0.21 4.66 -8.65
CA ALA A 97 0.60 5.88 -8.76
C ALA A 97 -0.08 7.11 -8.15
N ALA A 98 -1.28 6.97 -7.56
CA ALA A 98 -1.95 8.06 -6.88
C ALA A 98 -1.13 8.59 -5.70
N ALA A 99 -1.20 9.90 -5.45
CA ALA A 99 -0.37 10.58 -4.42
C ALA A 99 -0.60 10.09 -2.97
N SER A 100 -1.69 9.38 -2.69
CA SER A 100 -1.97 8.77 -1.39
C SER A 100 -1.25 7.42 -1.20
N VAL A 101 -0.83 6.80 -2.29
CA VAL A 101 -0.08 5.55 -2.29
C VAL A 101 1.41 5.87 -2.18
N THR A 102 2.08 5.16 -1.27
CA THR A 102 3.51 5.34 -0.98
C THR A 102 4.20 3.98 -0.97
N VAL A 103 5.40 3.94 -1.55
CA VAL A 103 6.30 2.80 -1.49
C VAL A 103 7.39 3.12 -0.48
N GLU A 104 7.58 2.26 0.53
CA GLU A 104 8.62 2.46 1.53
C GLU A 104 10.02 2.36 0.90
N PRO A 105 10.99 3.20 1.29
CA PRO A 105 12.33 3.15 0.75
C PRO A 105 12.99 1.80 0.99
N ILE A 106 13.52 1.21 -0.08
CA ILE A 106 14.30 -0.01 -0.03
C ILE A 106 15.74 0.37 0.31
N GLY A 107 16.29 -0.21 1.38
CA GLY A 107 17.66 0.05 1.81
C GLY A 107 18.72 -0.51 0.85
N GLU A 108 19.96 -0.04 0.98
CA GLU A 108 21.11 -0.56 0.24
C GLU A 108 21.37 -2.03 0.58
N LEU A 109 21.59 -2.86 -0.44
CA LEU A 109 21.88 -4.28 -0.30
C LEU A 109 23.29 -4.61 -0.79
N VAL A 110 23.92 -5.64 -0.23
CA VAL A 110 25.24 -6.09 -0.69
C VAL A 110 25.07 -7.29 -1.61
N TYR A 111 25.72 -7.25 -2.78
CA TYR A 111 25.69 -8.34 -3.74
C TYR A 111 26.20 -9.66 -3.14
N THR A 112 25.35 -10.69 -3.16
CA THR A 112 25.62 -12.02 -2.59
C THR A 112 26.05 -13.06 -3.62
N GLY A 113 26.05 -12.73 -4.91
CA GLY A 113 26.32 -13.66 -6.00
C GLY A 113 25.07 -14.20 -6.71
N SER A 114 23.88 -13.73 -6.35
CA SER A 114 22.59 -14.11 -6.97
C SER A 114 21.66 -12.90 -7.09
N ALA A 115 20.49 -13.09 -7.71
CA ALA A 115 19.41 -12.11 -7.73
C ALA A 115 19.01 -11.70 -6.30
N LEU A 116 18.73 -10.41 -6.10
CA LEU A 116 18.24 -9.86 -4.84
C LEU A 116 16.79 -9.39 -5.01
N GLU A 117 15.90 -9.91 -4.17
CA GLU A 117 14.47 -9.59 -4.17
C GLU A 117 14.07 -9.12 -2.76
N PRO A 118 14.33 -7.85 -2.41
CA PRO A 118 13.93 -7.31 -1.11
C PRO A 118 12.41 -7.36 -0.90
N ALA A 119 11.96 -7.31 0.36
CA ALA A 119 10.54 -7.10 0.62
C ALA A 119 10.17 -5.66 0.25
N VAL A 120 9.04 -5.49 -0.45
CA VAL A 120 8.51 -4.17 -0.85
C VAL A 120 7.24 -3.93 -0.06
N THR A 121 7.21 -2.84 0.70
CA THR A 121 6.03 -2.40 1.45
C THR A 121 5.36 -1.25 0.71
N VAL A 122 4.08 -1.41 0.40
CA VAL A 122 3.25 -0.36 -0.24
C VAL A 122 2.11 0.00 0.71
N ARG A 123 1.78 1.28 0.82
CA ARG A 123 0.72 1.80 1.69
C ARG A 123 -0.16 2.78 0.94
N ASP A 124 -1.46 2.71 1.15
CA ASP A 124 -2.43 3.76 0.77
C ASP A 124 -2.87 4.49 2.04
N GLY A 125 -2.29 5.66 2.30
CA GLY A 125 -2.42 6.34 3.59
C GLY A 125 -1.96 5.44 4.75
N GLU A 126 -2.88 5.11 5.66
CA GLU A 126 -2.60 4.22 6.80
C GLU A 126 -2.73 2.72 6.46
N LYS A 127 -3.43 2.39 5.36
CA LYS A 127 -3.67 1.00 4.94
C LYS A 127 -2.40 0.42 4.33
N ALA A 128 -1.87 -0.64 4.92
CA ALA A 128 -0.84 -1.45 4.28
C ALA A 128 -1.47 -2.34 3.21
N LEU A 129 -0.92 -2.31 2.00
CA LEU A 129 -1.38 -3.14 0.89
C LEU A 129 -0.78 -4.53 0.98
N VAL A 130 -1.50 -5.52 0.45
CA VAL A 130 -1.11 -6.92 0.47
C VAL A 130 -0.54 -7.33 -0.89
N LYS A 131 0.72 -7.77 -0.90
CA LYS A 131 1.36 -8.31 -2.11
C LYS A 131 0.58 -9.51 -2.64
N ASP A 132 0.47 -9.60 -3.96
CA ASP A 132 -0.24 -10.61 -4.74
C ASP A 132 -1.78 -10.57 -4.57
N VAL A 133 -2.30 -9.54 -3.90
CA VAL A 133 -3.74 -9.22 -3.78
C VAL A 133 -4.01 -7.82 -4.29
N ASP A 134 -3.39 -6.81 -3.67
CA ASP A 134 -3.52 -5.39 -4.01
C ASP A 134 -2.45 -4.93 -5.02
N TYR A 135 -1.31 -5.60 -5.07
CA TYR A 135 -0.24 -5.31 -6.04
C TYR A 135 0.66 -6.52 -6.31
N ALA A 136 1.23 -6.56 -7.51
CA ALA A 136 2.32 -7.47 -7.88
C ALA A 136 3.65 -6.72 -7.97
N VAL A 137 4.77 -7.45 -7.83
CA VAL A 137 6.13 -6.87 -7.90
C VAL A 137 7.00 -7.67 -8.84
N THR A 138 7.73 -6.97 -9.70
CA THR A 138 8.81 -7.52 -10.53
C THR A 138 10.12 -6.76 -10.32
N TYR A 139 11.24 -7.41 -10.63
CA TYR A 139 12.57 -6.85 -10.42
C TYR A 139 13.38 -6.88 -11.71
N GLU A 140 14.13 -5.81 -11.95
CA GLU A 140 15.09 -5.70 -13.03
C GLU A 140 16.46 -5.23 -12.52
N ASN A 141 17.52 -5.62 -13.23
CA ASN A 141 18.91 -5.28 -12.90
C ASN A 141 19.37 -5.70 -11.48
N ASN A 142 18.74 -6.72 -10.91
CA ASN A 142 18.94 -7.15 -9.51
C ASN A 142 19.96 -8.28 -9.33
N THR A 143 20.76 -8.62 -10.35
CA THR A 143 21.71 -9.75 -10.36
C THR A 143 23.18 -9.34 -10.31
N ALA A 144 23.46 -8.04 -10.24
CA ALA A 144 24.80 -7.47 -10.14
C ALA A 144 24.78 -6.19 -9.30
N ALA A 145 25.95 -5.66 -8.97
CA ALA A 145 26.05 -4.37 -8.31
C ALA A 145 25.67 -3.22 -9.24
N GLY A 146 24.98 -2.22 -8.70
CA GLY A 146 24.41 -1.09 -9.42
C GLY A 146 22.99 -0.76 -8.94
N THR A 147 22.31 0.09 -9.69
CA THR A 147 20.91 0.45 -9.44
C THR A 147 19.98 -0.62 -10.00
N ALA A 148 19.19 -1.22 -9.13
CA ALA A 148 18.12 -2.15 -9.49
C ALA A 148 16.76 -1.42 -9.49
N THR A 149 15.86 -1.87 -10.37
CA THR A 149 14.51 -1.32 -10.51
C THR A 149 13.48 -2.33 -10.00
N VAL A 150 12.48 -1.81 -9.31
CA VAL A 150 11.32 -2.53 -8.82
C VAL A 150 10.10 -1.95 -9.50
N THR A 151 9.36 -2.77 -10.23
CA THR A 151 8.08 -2.37 -10.81
C THR A 151 6.96 -2.93 -9.95
N ILE A 152 6.08 -2.04 -9.49
CA ILE A 152 4.92 -2.36 -8.67
C ILE A 152 3.68 -2.14 -9.54
N THR A 153 2.92 -3.20 -9.80
CA THR A 153 1.71 -3.17 -10.63
C THR A 153 0.49 -3.36 -9.73
N GLY A 154 -0.49 -2.44 -9.79
CA GLY A 154 -1.72 -2.56 -9.02
C GLY A 154 -2.58 -3.74 -9.47
N THR A 155 -3.20 -4.43 -8.51
CA THR A 155 -4.12 -5.55 -8.75
C THR A 155 -5.37 -5.44 -7.87
N GLY A 156 -6.44 -6.15 -8.24
CA GLY A 156 -7.69 -6.14 -7.48
C GLY A 156 -8.31 -4.75 -7.46
N ASN A 157 -8.37 -4.12 -6.28
CA ASN A 157 -8.91 -2.77 -6.12
C ASN A 157 -7.98 -1.66 -6.63
N TYR A 158 -6.76 -2.01 -7.03
CA TYR A 158 -5.78 -1.09 -7.56
C TYR A 158 -5.47 -1.40 -9.02
N THR A 159 -5.04 -0.37 -9.74
CA THR A 159 -4.61 -0.45 -11.14
C THR A 159 -3.36 0.40 -11.36
N GLY A 160 -2.86 0.46 -12.59
CA GLY A 160 -1.68 1.24 -12.93
C GLY A 160 -0.37 0.60 -12.46
N GLU A 161 0.71 1.34 -12.64
CA GLU A 161 2.07 0.89 -12.33
C GLU A 161 2.88 2.05 -11.74
N THR A 162 3.77 1.72 -10.80
CA THR A 162 4.77 2.64 -10.26
C THR A 162 6.12 1.95 -10.12
N GLU A 163 7.20 2.72 -10.21
CA GLU A 163 8.56 2.21 -10.09
C GLU A 163 9.25 2.74 -8.84
N ALA A 164 10.09 1.90 -8.25
CA ALA A 164 11.04 2.27 -7.20
C ALA A 164 12.42 1.71 -7.55
N THR A 165 13.47 2.30 -6.99
CA THR A 165 14.84 1.83 -7.21
C THR A 165 15.56 1.57 -5.90
N PHE A 166 16.55 0.68 -5.94
CA PHE A 166 17.46 0.43 -4.83
C PHE A 166 18.88 0.15 -5.31
N GLU A 167 19.85 0.43 -4.45
CA GLU A 167 21.27 0.25 -4.76
C GLU A 167 21.78 -1.11 -4.27
N ILE A 168 22.52 -1.80 -5.15
CA ILE A 168 23.24 -3.04 -4.85
C ILE A 168 24.74 -2.74 -4.81
N ALA A 169 25.32 -2.76 -3.61
CA ALA A 169 26.74 -2.56 -3.38
C ALA A 169 27.58 -3.78 -3.80
N GLN A 170 28.78 -3.52 -4.32
CA GLN A 170 29.76 -4.59 -4.50
C GLN A 170 30.25 -5.10 -3.15
N LYS A 171 30.41 -6.43 -3.04
CA LYS A 171 31.16 -7.02 -1.95
C LYS A 171 32.62 -6.56 -2.07
N THR A 172 33.02 -5.56 -1.30
CA THR A 172 34.42 -5.14 -1.26
C THR A 172 35.23 -6.30 -0.71
N SER A 173 35.92 -7.03 -1.60
CA SER A 173 36.99 -7.91 -1.15
C SER A 173 38.07 -6.99 -0.60
N ARG A 174 38.17 -6.89 0.73
CA ARG A 174 39.39 -6.36 1.34
C ARG A 174 40.49 -7.30 0.87
N ARG A 175 41.24 -6.91 -0.16
CA ARG A 175 42.52 -7.54 -0.47
C ARG A 175 43.34 -7.35 0.78
N THR A 176 43.42 -8.37 1.64
CA THR A 176 44.51 -8.48 2.57
C THR A 176 45.73 -8.55 1.68
N ARG A 177 46.40 -7.40 1.49
CA ARG A 177 47.77 -7.40 1.03
C ARG A 177 48.50 -8.18 2.12
N THR A 178 48.68 -9.49 1.89
CA THR A 178 49.61 -10.31 2.65
C THR A 178 50.94 -9.57 2.52
N SER A 179 51.25 -8.76 3.53
CA SER A 179 52.58 -8.18 3.62
C SER A 179 53.49 -9.40 3.74
N PRO A 180 54.47 -9.59 2.82
CA PRO A 180 55.40 -10.69 2.97
C PRO A 180 56.05 -10.55 4.35
N SER A 181 55.94 -11.59 5.16
CA SER A 181 56.62 -11.69 6.44
C SER A 181 58.09 -11.32 6.23
N SER A 182 58.47 -10.15 6.72
CA SER A 182 59.86 -9.70 6.74
C SER A 182 60.65 -10.73 7.54
N PRO A 183 61.71 -11.36 6.98
CA PRO A 183 62.52 -12.29 7.76
C PRO A 183 63.23 -11.51 8.87
N SER A 184 63.03 -11.95 10.10
CA SER A 184 63.72 -11.45 11.28
C SER A 184 65.25 -11.50 11.07
N PRO A 185 66.02 -10.41 11.25
CA PRO A 185 67.47 -10.49 11.19
C PRO A 185 68.00 -11.22 12.42
N THR A 186 68.66 -12.36 12.21
CA THR A 186 69.38 -13.10 13.25
C THR A 186 70.53 -12.24 13.76
N ARG A 187 70.42 -11.76 15.01
CA ARG A 187 71.46 -10.97 15.66
C ARG A 187 72.66 -11.86 16.02
N PRO A 188 73.90 -11.56 15.58
CA PRO A 188 75.06 -12.35 15.99
C PRO A 188 75.41 -12.11 17.46
N ILE A 189 75.84 -13.18 18.13
CA ILE A 189 76.29 -13.23 19.52
C ILE A 189 77.61 -12.43 19.65
N PRO A 190 77.74 -11.45 20.58
CA PRO A 190 79.00 -10.72 20.75
C PRO A 190 80.05 -11.56 21.49
N ALA A 191 81.29 -11.55 20.96
CA ALA A 191 82.45 -12.20 21.56
C ALA A 191 82.86 -11.52 22.88
N ARG A 192 83.07 -12.35 23.91
CA ARG A 192 83.49 -11.97 25.26
C ARG A 192 84.95 -11.51 25.26
N ARG A 193 85.18 -10.20 25.36
CA ARG A 193 86.51 -9.59 25.49
C ARG A 193 87.00 -9.72 26.94
N LEU A 194 87.90 -10.66 27.22
CA LEU A 194 88.60 -10.75 28.50
C LEU A 194 89.70 -9.68 28.58
N SER A 195 89.65 -8.88 29.64
CA SER A 195 90.54 -7.76 29.91
C SER A 195 91.97 -8.22 30.24
N ARG A 196 92.94 -7.50 29.65
CA ARG A 196 94.38 -7.61 29.87
C ARG A 196 94.75 -7.62 31.35
N ARG A 197 95.52 -8.63 31.79
CA ARG A 197 96.34 -8.55 33.00
C ARG A 197 97.75 -8.09 32.62
N SER A 198 98.16 -7.03 33.30
CA SER A 198 99.49 -6.42 33.30
C SER A 198 100.55 -7.39 33.81
N TRP A 199 101.67 -7.51 33.09
CA TRP A 199 102.91 -8.01 33.66
C TRP A 199 103.99 -6.92 33.61
N SER A 200 104.49 -6.62 34.80
CA SER A 200 105.64 -5.81 35.13
C SER A 200 106.86 -6.72 35.34
N ARG A 201 108.02 -6.32 34.79
CA ARG A 201 109.41 -6.62 35.20
C ARG A 201 110.32 -5.98 34.14
N THR A 202 111.04 -4.90 34.40
CA THR A 202 112.27 -4.74 35.20
C THR A 202 113.49 -5.46 34.62
N ALA A 203 114.57 -4.66 34.52
CA ALA A 203 115.98 -4.97 34.34
C ALA A 203 116.53 -4.91 32.91
N ALA A 204 117.77 -4.50 32.64
CA ALA A 204 118.75 -3.59 33.25
C ALA A 204 120.05 -3.78 32.44
N ARG A 205 120.82 -2.70 32.26
CA ARG A 205 122.29 -2.65 31.98
C ARG A 205 122.74 -3.29 30.66
N CYS A 206 123.82 -2.89 30.02
CA CYS A 206 124.78 -1.78 30.14
C CYS A 206 125.30 -1.55 28.71
#